data_AF-M3GAS1-F1
#
_entry.id   AF-M3GAS1-F1
#
_cell.length_a   1.000
_cell.length_b   1.000
_cell.length_c   1.000
_cell.angle_alpha   90.00
_cell.angle_beta   90.00
_cell.angle_gamma   90.00
#
_symmetry.space_group_name_H-M   'P 1'
#
loop_
_entity.id
_entity.type
_entity.pdbx_description
1 polymer ?
#
loop_
_entity_poly.entity_id
_entity_poly.type
_entity_poly.pdbx_seq_one_letter_code
_entity_poly.pdbx_strand_id
1 'polypeptide(L)'
;MILFFSKVRTFFENPFWILPLFITLYALCSLLIWKKYHWNPSSQINFGKQFAVQNIEETPKGAVIFLGRPGDLGAGYDGQIFYYYSRMLTGFHLNWPKGFEENIRAPRIGYPLLVAAFGWFGAWGTIFGMYFLNLFLILFSWFLVRDLCGVKYRIYSSFYLFSPFLLGSYTLLVSDAVLTGLLVITFWFYKKEKWIWFSLFGGLSILTKEQAFFLLFPLGVQSLLEKNGRTLF
;
A
#
# COMPACT_ATOMS: atom_id res chain seq x y z
N MET A 1 -8.87 35.65 14.69
CA MET A 1 -7.82 34.61 14.55
C MET A 1 -8.19 33.29 15.25
N ILE A 2 -8.51 33.29 16.55
CA ILE A 2 -8.87 32.07 17.33
C ILE A 2 -10.09 31.32 16.75
N LEU A 3 -11.13 32.05 16.34
CA LEU A 3 -12.35 31.49 15.73
C LEU A 3 -12.09 30.80 14.38
N PHE A 4 -11.13 31.29 13.61
CA PHE A 4 -10.75 30.70 12.32
C PHE A 4 -10.01 29.37 12.53
N PHE A 5 -9.02 29.33 13.43
CA PHE A 5 -8.31 28.09 13.77
C PHE A 5 -9.23 27.01 14.36
N SER A 6 -10.22 27.41 15.17
CA SER A 6 -11.25 26.49 15.67
C SER A 6 -12.09 25.90 14.54
N LYS A 7 -12.56 26.72 13.59
CA LYS A 7 -13.32 26.23 12.42
C LYS A 7 -12.51 25.29 11.53
N VAL A 8 -11.26 25.63 11.24
CA VAL A 8 -10.35 24.79 10.45
C VAL A 8 -10.13 23.45 11.15
N ARG A 9 -9.87 23.47 12.46
CA ARG A 9 -9.72 22.25 13.25
C ARG A 9 -10.96 21.36 13.18
N THR A 10 -12.14 21.92 13.42
CA THR A 10 -13.40 21.17 13.37
C THR A 10 -13.66 20.57 11.99
N PHE A 11 -13.29 21.26 10.91
CA PHE A 11 -13.37 20.74 9.55
C PHE A 11 -12.48 19.51 9.36
N PHE A 12 -11.18 19.63 9.68
CA PHE A 12 -10.22 18.53 9.52
C PHE A 12 -10.50 17.37 10.46
N GLU A 13 -11.04 17.62 11.64
CA GLU A 13 -11.42 16.55 12.56
C GLU A 13 -12.70 15.83 12.15
N ASN A 14 -13.57 16.41 11.32
CA ASN A 14 -14.86 15.81 10.98
C ASN A 14 -14.75 14.79 9.82
N PRO A 15 -15.04 13.49 10.05
CA PRO A 15 -15.00 12.46 9.00
C PRO A 15 -15.92 12.77 7.81
N PHE A 16 -17.07 13.41 8.03
CA PHE A 16 -18.03 13.74 6.97
C PHE A 16 -17.47 14.74 5.95
N TRP A 17 -16.48 15.54 6.34
CA TRP A 17 -15.81 16.46 5.43
C TRP A 17 -14.51 15.86 4.87
N ILE A 18 -13.74 15.20 5.73
CA ILE A 18 -12.40 14.75 5.34
C ILE A 18 -12.41 13.51 4.45
N LEU A 19 -13.36 12.59 4.64
CA LEU A 19 -13.44 11.37 3.84
C LEU A 19 -13.86 11.65 2.40
N PRO A 20 -14.88 12.48 2.12
CA PRO A 20 -15.18 12.87 0.74
C PRO A 20 -14.02 13.61 0.07
N LEU A 21 -13.30 14.47 0.79
CA LEU A 21 -12.13 15.17 0.25
C LEU A 21 -11.01 14.20 -0.11
N PHE A 22 -10.72 13.23 0.77
CA PHE A 22 -9.78 12.14 0.50
C PHE A 22 -10.19 11.33 -0.74
N ILE A 23 -11.43 10.85 -0.80
CA ILE A 23 -11.93 10.07 -1.95
C ILE A 23 -11.83 10.88 -3.23
N THR A 24 -12.26 12.15 -3.21
CA THR A 24 -12.22 13.04 -4.37
C THR A 24 -10.79 13.24 -4.87
N LEU A 25 -9.83 13.48 -3.97
CA LEU A 25 -8.43 13.67 -4.34
C LEU A 25 -7.85 12.43 -5.02
N TYR A 26 -7.99 11.25 -4.41
CA TYR A 26 -7.41 10.01 -4.94
C TYR A 26 -8.10 9.57 -6.23
N ALA A 27 -9.43 9.72 -6.30
CA ALA A 27 -10.19 9.48 -7.52
C ALA A 27 -9.76 10.44 -8.64
N LEU A 28 -9.61 11.74 -8.34
CA LEU A 28 -9.17 12.72 -9.33
C LEU A 28 -7.76 12.39 -9.84
N CYS A 29 -6.83 12.00 -8.97
CA CYS A 29 -5.49 11.56 -9.39
C CYS A 29 -5.57 10.38 -10.36
N SER A 30 -6.36 9.36 -10.05
CA SER A 30 -6.57 8.23 -10.96
C SER A 30 -7.23 8.64 -12.27
N LEU A 31 -8.30 9.42 -12.24
CA LEU A 31 -9.01 9.86 -13.44
C LEU A 31 -8.10 10.69 -14.35
N LEU A 32 -7.26 11.57 -13.80
CA LEU A 32 -6.30 12.36 -14.58
C LEU A 32 -5.24 11.48 -15.25
N ILE A 33 -4.73 10.46 -14.54
CA ILE A 33 -3.78 9.50 -15.11
C ILE A 33 -4.47 8.66 -16.20
N TRP A 34 -5.64 8.09 -15.91
CA TRP A 34 -6.37 7.25 -16.85
C TRP A 34 -6.76 8.02 -18.11
N LYS A 35 -7.21 9.28 -17.97
CA LYS A 35 -7.56 10.15 -19.09
C LYS A 35 -6.40 10.30 -20.09
N LYS A 36 -5.16 10.39 -19.61
CA LYS A 36 -3.97 10.45 -20.49
C LYS A 36 -3.81 9.19 -21.35
N TYR A 37 -4.31 8.06 -20.87
CA TYR A 37 -4.20 6.75 -21.52
C TYR A 37 -5.58 6.17 -21.89
N HIS A 38 -6.47 7.02 -22.42
CA HIS A 38 -7.80 6.62 -22.92
C HIS A 38 -8.68 5.90 -21.90
N TRP A 39 -8.71 6.41 -20.66
CA TRP A 39 -9.49 5.88 -19.54
C TRP A 39 -9.10 4.47 -19.09
N ASN A 40 -7.84 4.07 -19.33
CA ASN A 40 -7.38 2.72 -19.03
C ASN A 40 -6.71 2.63 -17.65
N PRO A 41 -7.26 1.83 -16.71
CA PRO A 41 -6.76 1.76 -15.33
C PRO A 41 -5.43 1.01 -15.19
N SER A 42 -5.00 0.25 -16.21
CA SER A 42 -3.68 -0.39 -16.21
C SER A 42 -2.52 0.63 -16.29
N SER A 43 -2.80 1.88 -16.67
CA SER A 43 -1.80 2.95 -16.77
C SER A 43 -1.01 3.20 -15.48
N GLN A 44 -1.61 2.99 -14.29
CA GLN A 44 -0.91 3.16 -13.02
C GLN A 44 -0.02 1.96 -12.64
N ILE A 45 -0.19 0.81 -13.29
CA ILE A 45 0.69 -0.36 -13.07
C ILE A 45 2.06 -0.15 -13.73
N ASN A 46 2.10 0.67 -14.79
CA ASN A 46 3.30 0.96 -15.59
C ASN A 46 3.99 -0.30 -16.15
N PHE A 47 3.24 -1.11 -16.91
CA PHE A 47 3.80 -2.28 -17.61
C PHE A 47 4.88 -1.86 -18.60
N GLY A 48 6.13 -2.25 -18.37
CA GLY A 48 7.22 -2.08 -19.33
C GLY A 48 7.09 -3.09 -20.46
N LYS A 49 7.35 -2.67 -21.71
CA LYS A 49 7.22 -3.55 -22.89
C LYS A 49 8.01 -4.86 -22.75
N GLN A 50 9.22 -4.80 -22.20
CA GLN A 50 10.05 -5.98 -21.97
C GLN A 50 9.31 -7.05 -21.14
N PHE A 51 8.78 -6.65 -19.99
CA PHE A 51 8.10 -7.55 -19.05
C PHE A 51 6.75 -8.01 -19.58
N ALA A 52 6.02 -7.13 -20.25
CA ALA A 52 4.73 -7.45 -20.86
C ALA A 52 4.84 -8.52 -21.95
N VAL A 53 5.87 -8.45 -22.80
CA VAL A 53 6.12 -9.46 -23.83
C VAL A 53 6.51 -10.81 -23.21
N GLN A 54 7.32 -10.78 -22.14
CA GLN A 54 7.76 -12.00 -21.46
C GLN A 54 6.64 -12.69 -20.66
N ASN A 55 5.63 -11.94 -20.20
CA ASN A 55 4.51 -12.41 -19.40
C ASN A 55 3.17 -12.16 -20.12
N ILE A 56 3.11 -12.46 -21.42
CA ILE A 56 1.97 -12.11 -22.28
C ILE A 56 0.66 -12.75 -21.86
N GLU A 57 0.72 -13.97 -21.32
CA GLU A 57 -0.45 -14.74 -20.87
C GLU A 57 -1.14 -14.06 -19.67
N GLU A 58 -0.37 -13.42 -18.80
CA GLU A 58 -0.89 -12.72 -17.62
C GLU A 58 -1.16 -11.24 -17.87
N THR A 59 -0.62 -10.67 -18.94
CA THR A 59 -0.81 -9.25 -19.24
C THR A 59 -2.24 -9.00 -19.71
N PRO A 60 -2.99 -8.06 -19.10
CA PRO A 60 -4.36 -7.78 -19.52
C PRO A 60 -4.42 -7.36 -20.99
N LYS A 61 -5.37 -7.92 -21.74
CA LYS A 61 -5.63 -7.49 -23.12
C LYS A 61 -6.00 -6.00 -23.14
N GLY A 62 -5.32 -5.24 -23.99
CA GLY A 62 -5.51 -3.79 -24.08
C GLY A 62 -4.86 -3.01 -22.93
N ALA A 63 -3.97 -3.62 -22.13
CA ALA A 63 -3.19 -2.87 -21.14
C ALA A 63 -2.34 -1.77 -21.77
N VAL A 64 -2.11 -0.70 -21.01
CA VAL A 64 -1.19 0.38 -21.38
C VAL A 64 0.23 -0.13 -21.22
N ILE A 65 0.96 -0.20 -22.33
CA ILE A 65 2.36 -0.65 -22.36
C ILE A 65 3.27 0.55 -22.54
N PHE A 66 4.21 0.71 -21.61
CA PHE A 66 5.19 1.77 -21.63
C PHE A 66 6.41 1.34 -22.44
N LEU A 67 6.76 2.16 -23.42
CA LEU A 67 7.95 2.00 -24.24
C LEU A 67 9.15 2.64 -23.54
N GLY A 68 10.29 1.96 -23.55
CA GLY A 68 11.55 2.58 -23.16
C GLY A 68 12.06 3.57 -24.21
N ARG A 69 13.28 4.07 -23.97
CA ARG A 69 13.99 4.92 -24.95
C ARG A 69 14.39 4.07 -26.17
N PRO A 70 14.65 4.67 -27.35
CA PRO A 70 15.22 3.93 -28.47
C PRO A 70 16.47 3.16 -28.04
N GLY A 71 16.47 1.83 -28.18
CA GLY A 71 17.54 0.93 -27.70
C GLY A 71 17.30 0.29 -26.32
N ASP A 72 16.24 0.67 -25.62
CA ASP A 72 15.82 0.13 -24.32
C ASP A 72 14.34 -0.26 -24.38
N LEU A 73 14.01 -1.51 -24.03
CA LEU A 73 12.62 -1.99 -24.03
C LEU A 73 11.80 -1.43 -22.87
N GLY A 74 12.41 -0.65 -21.97
CA GLY A 74 11.77 0.11 -20.91
C GLY A 74 11.54 -0.74 -19.66
N ALA A 75 12.01 -0.23 -18.52
CA ALA A 75 12.00 -0.95 -17.25
C ALA A 75 10.63 -0.98 -16.54
N GLY A 76 9.62 -0.23 -17.01
CA GLY A 76 8.36 -0.02 -16.27
C GLY A 76 8.60 0.51 -14.84
N TYR A 77 7.70 0.20 -13.89
CA TYR A 77 7.87 0.53 -12.47
C TYR A 77 7.54 -0.66 -11.56
N ASP A 78 7.80 -0.56 -10.26
CA ASP A 78 7.61 -1.67 -9.29
C ASP A 78 6.15 -2.19 -9.20
N GLY A 79 5.14 -1.41 -9.62
CA GLY A 79 3.75 -1.87 -9.66
C GLY A 79 3.55 -3.14 -10.52
N GLN A 80 4.26 -3.24 -11.64
CA GLN A 80 4.12 -4.38 -12.56
C GLN A 80 4.63 -5.69 -11.96
N ILE A 81 5.67 -5.68 -11.12
CA ILE A 81 6.14 -6.93 -10.51
C ILE A 81 5.14 -7.43 -9.48
N PHE A 82 4.57 -6.53 -8.67
CA PHE A 82 3.54 -6.92 -7.71
C PHE A 82 2.31 -7.48 -8.43
N TYR A 83 1.96 -6.90 -9.59
CA TYR A 83 0.94 -7.43 -10.46
C TYR A 83 1.27 -8.87 -10.91
N TYR A 84 2.37 -9.09 -11.63
CA TYR A 84 2.67 -10.43 -12.17
C TYR A 84 2.88 -11.48 -11.08
N TYR A 85 3.52 -11.10 -9.97
CA TYR A 85 3.69 -12.01 -8.84
C TYR A 85 2.32 -12.41 -8.25
N SER A 86 1.40 -11.46 -8.09
CA SER A 86 0.04 -11.79 -7.62
C SER A 86 -0.71 -12.72 -8.58
N ARG A 87 -0.53 -12.57 -9.90
CA ARG A 87 -1.10 -13.46 -10.92
C ARG A 87 -0.58 -14.89 -10.80
N MET A 88 0.74 -15.06 -10.64
CA MET A 88 1.35 -16.38 -10.40
C MET A 88 0.77 -17.04 -9.15
N LEU A 89 0.62 -16.28 -8.05
CA LEU A 89 0.03 -16.78 -6.81
C LEU A 89 -1.44 -17.18 -6.98
N THR A 90 -2.24 -16.39 -7.70
CA THR A 90 -3.64 -16.72 -8.00
C THR A 90 -3.77 -18.05 -8.74
N GLY A 91 -2.92 -18.29 -9.74
CA GLY A 91 -2.90 -19.53 -10.53
C GLY A 91 -2.23 -20.71 -9.84
N PHE A 92 -1.76 -20.54 -8.60
CA PHE A 92 -0.93 -21.50 -7.87
C PHE A 92 0.30 -21.96 -8.69
N HIS A 93 0.82 -21.06 -9.54
CA HIS A 93 2.04 -21.31 -10.30
C HIS A 93 3.25 -21.08 -9.40
N LEU A 94 4.16 -22.06 -9.36
CA LEU A 94 5.43 -21.96 -8.64
C LEU A 94 6.52 -21.24 -9.45
N ASN A 95 6.22 -20.89 -10.71
CA ASN A 95 7.17 -20.22 -11.58
C ASN A 95 7.21 -18.71 -11.27
N TRP A 96 8.42 -18.20 -11.08
CA TRP A 96 8.65 -16.77 -10.91
C TRP A 96 8.31 -15.98 -12.19
N PRO A 97 7.70 -14.77 -12.11
CA PRO A 97 7.42 -13.97 -13.29
C PRO A 97 8.70 -13.64 -14.07
N LYS A 98 8.63 -13.82 -15.38
CA LYS A 98 9.82 -13.72 -16.26
C LYS A 98 10.34 -12.29 -16.30
N GLY A 99 11.67 -12.17 -16.29
CA GLY A 99 12.38 -10.89 -16.39
C GLY A 99 12.72 -10.22 -15.06
N PHE A 100 12.13 -10.66 -13.94
CA PHE A 100 12.39 -10.07 -12.63
C PHE A 100 13.44 -10.86 -11.86
N GLU A 101 14.28 -10.15 -11.09
CA GLU A 101 15.23 -10.78 -10.16
C GLU A 101 14.50 -11.44 -8.99
N GLU A 102 14.54 -12.78 -8.92
CA GLU A 102 13.85 -13.57 -7.91
C GLU A 102 14.43 -13.37 -6.51
N ASN A 103 15.75 -13.50 -6.35
CA ASN A 103 16.43 -13.52 -5.05
C ASN A 103 16.14 -12.31 -4.16
N ILE A 104 15.93 -11.13 -4.76
CA ILE A 104 15.72 -9.87 -4.04
C ILE A 104 14.23 -9.56 -3.88
N ARG A 105 13.40 -10.00 -4.85
CA ARG A 105 12.01 -9.53 -4.94
C ARG A 105 10.98 -10.58 -4.51
N ALA A 106 11.30 -11.86 -4.58
CA ALA A 106 10.44 -12.94 -4.08
C ALA A 106 10.11 -12.82 -2.58
N PRO A 107 11.04 -12.39 -1.69
CA PRO A 107 10.71 -12.17 -0.28
C PRO A 107 9.59 -11.13 -0.06
N ARG A 108 9.33 -10.24 -1.03
CA ARG A 108 8.30 -9.19 -0.98
C ARG A 108 6.91 -9.70 -1.39
N ILE A 109 6.55 -10.90 -0.94
CA ILE A 109 5.31 -11.61 -1.28
C ILE A 109 4.06 -11.01 -0.64
N GLY A 110 4.18 -10.24 0.45
CA GLY A 110 3.06 -9.79 1.28
C GLY A 110 1.99 -9.00 0.50
N TYR A 111 2.39 -8.00 -0.29
CA TYR A 111 1.44 -7.26 -1.12
C TYR A 111 0.84 -8.11 -2.26
N PRO A 112 1.64 -8.82 -3.08
CA PRO A 112 1.14 -9.79 -4.06
C PRO A 112 0.16 -10.81 -3.51
N LEU A 113 0.42 -11.35 -2.31
CA LEU A 113 -0.42 -12.35 -1.65
C LEU A 113 -1.81 -11.80 -1.36
N LEU A 114 -1.90 -10.57 -0.85
CA LEU A 114 -3.18 -9.90 -0.60
C LEU A 114 -3.92 -9.60 -1.90
N VAL A 115 -3.20 -9.17 -2.95
CA VAL A 115 -3.77 -8.89 -4.27
C VAL A 115 -4.28 -10.17 -4.95
N ALA A 116 -3.62 -11.31 -4.74
CA ALA A 116 -3.90 -12.57 -5.42
C ALA A 116 -5.36 -13.05 -5.21
N ALA A 117 -6.00 -12.71 -4.09
CA ALA A 117 -7.41 -13.00 -3.84
C ALA A 117 -8.34 -12.37 -4.89
N PHE A 118 -7.98 -11.19 -5.42
CA PHE A 118 -8.72 -10.52 -6.48
C PHE A 118 -8.41 -11.07 -7.88
N GLY A 119 -7.29 -11.79 -8.02
CA GLY A 119 -6.90 -12.38 -9.28
C GLY A 119 -7.81 -13.51 -9.76
N TRP A 120 -8.63 -14.11 -8.87
CA TRP A 120 -9.66 -15.07 -9.28
C TRP A 120 -10.71 -14.46 -10.22
N PHE A 121 -10.85 -13.13 -10.21
CA PHE A 121 -11.66 -12.38 -11.18
C PHE A 121 -10.87 -11.99 -12.44
N GLY A 122 -9.71 -12.60 -12.67
CA GLY A 122 -8.86 -12.42 -13.84
C GLY A 122 -7.88 -11.25 -13.75
N ALA A 123 -7.28 -10.92 -14.90
CA ALA A 123 -6.25 -9.90 -15.04
C ALA A 123 -6.71 -8.51 -14.57
N TRP A 124 -7.94 -8.12 -14.91
CA TRP A 124 -8.52 -6.85 -14.46
C TRP A 124 -8.96 -6.87 -12.99
N GLY A 125 -9.41 -8.02 -12.48
CA GLY A 125 -9.65 -8.21 -11.04
C GLY A 125 -8.41 -7.95 -10.21
N THR A 126 -7.25 -8.42 -10.69
CA THR A 126 -5.94 -8.16 -10.07
C THR A 126 -5.62 -6.66 -10.03
N ILE A 127 -5.82 -5.93 -11.13
CA ILE A 127 -5.65 -4.46 -11.18
C ILE A 127 -6.57 -3.80 -10.16
N PHE A 128 -7.85 -4.17 -10.13
CA PHE A 128 -8.80 -3.65 -9.13
C PHE A 128 -8.32 -3.93 -7.70
N GLY A 129 -7.85 -5.14 -7.42
CA GLY A 129 -7.30 -5.51 -6.11
C GLY A 129 -6.14 -4.61 -5.68
N MET A 130 -5.27 -4.24 -6.61
CA MET A 130 -4.17 -3.31 -6.32
C MET A 130 -4.65 -1.91 -5.94
N TYR A 131 -5.64 -1.36 -6.66
CA TYR A 131 -6.31 -0.10 -6.29
C TYR A 131 -7.00 -0.19 -4.94
N PHE A 132 -7.84 -1.22 -4.79
CA PHE A 132 -8.66 -1.45 -3.61
C PHE A 132 -7.79 -1.57 -2.37
N LEU A 133 -6.74 -2.40 -2.38
CA LEU A 133 -5.90 -2.62 -1.21
C LEU A 133 -5.16 -1.35 -0.76
N ASN A 134 -4.64 -0.55 -1.71
CA ASN A 134 -4.03 0.73 -1.36
C ASN A 134 -5.04 1.65 -0.67
N LEU A 135 -6.20 1.89 -1.28
CA LEU A 135 -7.22 2.79 -0.72
C LEU A 135 -7.79 2.27 0.60
N PHE A 136 -8.10 0.98 0.65
CA PHE A 136 -8.65 0.32 1.82
C PHE A 136 -7.68 0.41 2.99
N LEU A 137 -6.39 0.09 2.79
CA LEU A 137 -5.42 0.14 3.89
C LEU A 137 -5.11 1.57 4.31
N ILE A 138 -5.05 2.55 3.40
CA ILE A 138 -4.92 3.97 3.78
C ILE A 138 -6.11 4.38 4.65
N LEU A 139 -7.34 4.07 4.23
CA LEU A 139 -8.55 4.45 4.96
C LEU A 139 -8.68 3.73 6.30
N PHE A 140 -8.46 2.41 6.32
CA PHE A 140 -8.55 1.61 7.53
C PHE A 140 -7.51 2.03 8.56
N SER A 141 -6.26 2.19 8.13
CA SER A 141 -5.19 2.69 9.01
C SER A 141 -5.44 4.11 9.51
N TRP A 142 -6.09 4.98 8.72
CA TRP A 142 -6.48 6.31 9.20
C TRP A 142 -7.40 6.26 10.43
N PHE A 143 -8.39 5.36 10.46
CA PHE A 143 -9.22 5.19 11.66
C PHE A 143 -8.39 4.79 12.88
N LEU A 144 -7.37 3.96 12.70
CA LEU A 144 -6.46 3.55 13.76
C LEU A 144 -5.54 4.69 14.21
N VAL A 145 -4.97 5.47 13.28
CA VAL A 145 -4.21 6.69 13.63
C VAL A 145 -5.09 7.65 14.42
N ARG A 146 -6.35 7.81 14.01
CA ARG A 146 -7.32 8.68 14.68
C ARG A 146 -7.61 8.22 16.11
N ASP A 147 -7.69 6.92 16.36
CA ASP A 147 -7.80 6.35 17.71
C ASP A 147 -6.51 6.63 18.51
N LEU A 148 -5.34 6.36 17.93
CA LEU A 148 -4.03 6.55 18.58
C LEU A 148 -3.76 8.01 18.98
N CYS A 149 -4.18 8.99 18.18
CA CYS A 149 -4.02 10.41 18.48
C CYS A 149 -4.90 10.90 19.64
N GLY A 150 -5.95 10.15 20.00
CA GLY A 150 -6.96 10.59 20.97
C GLY A 150 -7.72 11.85 20.51
N VAL A 151 -8.53 12.44 21.40
CA VAL A 151 -9.35 13.63 21.07
C VAL A 151 -8.47 14.87 20.83
N LYS A 152 -7.43 15.05 21.65
CA LYS A 152 -6.61 16.27 21.65
C LYS A 152 -5.82 16.49 20.36
N TYR A 153 -5.33 15.42 19.74
CA TYR A 153 -4.44 15.48 18.58
C TYR A 153 -5.06 14.88 17.31
N ARG A 154 -6.37 14.65 17.34
CA ARG A 154 -7.15 14.00 16.28
C ARG A 154 -6.98 14.65 14.91
N ILE A 155 -6.82 15.97 14.85
CA ILE A 155 -6.57 16.70 13.61
C ILE A 155 -5.39 16.14 12.82
N TYR A 156 -4.35 15.62 13.50
CA TYR A 156 -3.16 15.12 12.82
C TYR A 156 -3.41 13.84 12.03
N SER A 157 -4.43 13.06 12.41
CA SER A 157 -4.81 11.90 11.61
C SER A 157 -5.24 12.31 10.21
N SER A 158 -5.79 13.50 10.01
CA SER A 158 -6.22 13.94 8.69
C SER A 158 -5.04 14.24 7.75
N PHE A 159 -3.89 14.68 8.26
CA PHE A 159 -2.68 14.84 7.44
C PHE A 159 -2.18 13.50 6.89
N TYR A 160 -2.45 12.39 7.58
CA TYR A 160 -2.14 11.06 7.08
C TYR A 160 -2.83 10.78 5.74
N LEU A 161 -4.13 11.06 5.61
CA LEU A 161 -4.89 10.83 4.36
C LEU A 161 -4.34 11.62 3.17
N PHE A 162 -3.80 12.82 3.41
CA PHE A 162 -3.28 13.71 2.38
C PHE A 162 -1.75 13.68 2.26
N SER A 163 -1.12 12.64 2.82
CA SER A 163 0.33 12.46 2.72
C SER A 163 0.75 12.33 1.25
N PRO A 164 1.67 13.17 0.75
CA PRO A 164 2.21 13.04 -0.61
C PRO A 164 2.88 11.69 -0.85
N PHE A 165 3.42 11.09 0.21
CA PHE A 165 4.02 9.76 0.16
C PHE A 165 2.99 8.67 -0.15
N LEU A 166 1.84 8.66 0.54
CA LEU A 166 0.77 7.69 0.29
C LEU A 166 0.15 7.90 -1.09
N LEU A 167 -0.04 9.17 -1.48
CA LEU A 167 -0.56 9.49 -2.80
C LEU A 167 0.40 9.04 -3.91
N GLY A 168 1.71 9.27 -3.76
CA GLY A 168 2.74 8.81 -4.69
C GLY A 168 2.82 7.28 -4.81
N SER A 169 2.68 6.58 -3.68
CA SER A 169 2.57 5.11 -3.70
C SER A 169 1.33 4.64 -4.46
N TYR A 170 0.19 5.29 -4.22
CA TYR A 170 -1.08 4.95 -4.86
C TYR A 170 -1.06 5.22 -6.37
N THR A 171 -0.49 6.34 -6.82
CA THR A 171 -0.45 6.69 -8.25
C THR A 171 0.38 5.71 -9.09
N LEU A 172 1.31 4.98 -8.45
CA LEU A 172 2.14 3.95 -9.08
C LEU A 172 1.78 2.52 -8.66
N LEU A 173 0.72 2.37 -7.84
CA LEU A 173 0.24 1.10 -7.28
C LEU A 173 1.37 0.22 -6.71
N VAL A 174 2.30 0.84 -5.99
CA VAL A 174 3.39 0.14 -5.29
C VAL A 174 3.00 -0.22 -3.85
N SER A 175 3.82 -1.03 -3.18
CA SER A 175 3.51 -1.58 -1.86
C SER A 175 3.70 -0.62 -0.68
N ASP A 176 4.18 0.61 -0.89
CA ASP A 176 4.54 1.53 0.20
C ASP A 176 3.35 1.97 1.07
N ALA A 177 2.22 2.32 0.47
CA ALA A 177 1.00 2.67 1.20
C ALA A 177 0.39 1.44 1.91
N VAL A 178 0.48 0.26 1.28
CA VAL A 178 0.08 -1.02 1.87
C VAL A 178 0.93 -1.33 3.11
N LEU A 179 2.26 -1.23 2.99
CA LEU A 179 3.19 -1.38 4.10
C LEU A 179 2.87 -0.41 5.23
N THR A 180 2.68 0.88 4.90
CA THR A 180 2.39 1.91 5.90
C THR A 180 1.10 1.60 6.65
N GLY A 181 0.05 1.20 5.93
CA GLY A 181 -1.20 0.76 6.53
C GLY A 181 -1.00 -0.45 7.46
N LEU A 182 -0.26 -1.47 7.03
CA LEU A 182 0.05 -2.64 7.84
C LEU A 182 0.87 -2.31 9.09
N LEU A 183 1.84 -1.40 9.00
CA LEU A 183 2.63 -0.94 10.14
C LEU A 183 1.78 -0.19 11.17
N VAL A 184 0.87 0.68 10.72
CA VAL A 184 -0.08 1.35 11.62
C VAL A 184 -0.98 0.33 12.32
N ILE A 185 -1.51 -0.66 11.58
CA ILE A 185 -2.33 -1.74 12.15
C ILE A 185 -1.53 -2.52 13.20
N THR A 186 -0.29 -2.90 12.86
CA THR A 186 0.63 -3.62 13.74
C THR A 186 0.88 -2.82 15.02
N PHE A 187 1.22 -1.53 14.91
CA PHE A 187 1.46 -0.66 16.05
C PHE A 187 0.21 -0.45 16.90
N TRP A 188 -0.97 -0.35 16.28
CA TRP A 188 -2.24 -0.26 17.01
C TRP A 188 -2.48 -1.51 17.85
N PHE A 189 -2.30 -2.71 17.28
CA PHE A 189 -2.43 -3.96 18.05
C PHE A 189 -1.39 -4.10 19.16
N TYR A 190 -0.16 -3.64 18.94
CA TYR A 190 0.85 -3.54 19.99
C TYR A 190 0.35 -2.67 21.15
N LYS A 191 -0.16 -1.46 20.86
CA LYS A 191 -0.70 -0.54 21.89
C LYS A 191 -1.94 -1.07 22.61
N LYS A 192 -2.71 -1.96 21.98
CA LYS A 192 -3.87 -2.64 22.60
C LYS A 192 -3.51 -3.99 23.22
N GLU A 193 -2.22 -4.33 23.29
CA GLU A 193 -1.70 -5.60 23.84
C GLU A 193 -2.33 -6.86 23.19
N LYS A 194 -2.65 -6.78 21.90
CA LYS A 194 -3.22 -7.88 21.12
C LYS A 194 -2.12 -8.63 20.37
N TRP A 195 -1.33 -9.40 21.12
CA TRP A 195 -0.06 -9.99 20.65
C TRP A 195 -0.19 -10.91 19.43
N ILE A 196 -1.24 -11.73 19.34
CA ILE A 196 -1.46 -12.62 18.18
C ILE A 196 -1.62 -11.79 16.90
N TRP A 197 -2.47 -10.77 16.94
CA TRP A 197 -2.72 -9.89 15.80
C TRP A 197 -1.51 -9.01 15.48
N PHE A 198 -0.80 -8.54 16.51
CA PHE A 198 0.47 -7.85 16.34
C PHE A 198 1.47 -8.71 15.54
N SER A 199 1.68 -9.97 15.94
CA SER A 199 2.61 -10.87 15.25
C SER A 199 2.17 -11.17 13.83
N LEU A 200 0.86 -11.36 13.60
CA LEU A 200 0.31 -11.62 12.27
C LEU A 200 0.53 -10.44 11.32
N PHE A 201 0.10 -9.24 11.72
CA PHE A 201 0.24 -8.04 10.89
C PHE A 201 1.70 -7.56 10.79
N GLY A 202 2.50 -7.77 11.83
CA GLY A 202 3.94 -7.50 11.82
C GLY A 202 4.67 -8.41 10.84
N GLY A 203 4.38 -9.71 10.86
CA GLY A 203 4.89 -10.67 9.88
C GLY A 203 4.47 -10.30 8.45
N LEU A 204 3.20 -9.97 8.23
CA LEU A 204 2.71 -9.52 6.93
C LEU A 204 3.36 -8.20 6.46
N SER A 205 3.68 -7.29 7.38
CA SER A 205 4.43 -6.06 7.08
C SER A 205 5.84 -6.38 6.57
N ILE A 206 6.55 -7.29 7.26
CA ILE A 206 7.89 -7.75 6.87
C ILE A 206 7.86 -8.45 5.50
N LEU A 207 6.85 -9.31 5.27
CA LEU A 207 6.66 -9.96 3.97
C LEU A 207 6.27 -8.97 2.87
N THR A 208 5.70 -7.80 3.21
CA THR A 208 5.38 -6.76 2.23
C THR A 208 6.65 -6.01 1.81
N LYS A 209 7.50 -5.67 2.78
CA LYS A 209 8.81 -5.05 2.59
C LYS A 209 9.70 -5.33 3.79
N GLU A 210 10.93 -5.75 3.52
CA GLU A 210 11.93 -6.07 4.53
C GLU A 210 12.26 -4.89 5.47
N GLN A 211 12.11 -3.65 4.99
CA GLN A 211 12.31 -2.42 5.79
C GLN A 211 11.39 -2.36 7.01
N ALA A 212 10.25 -3.06 7.01
CA ALA A 212 9.35 -3.16 8.15
C ALA A 212 10.06 -3.69 9.40
N PHE A 213 11.05 -4.57 9.23
CA PHE A 213 11.83 -5.12 10.34
C PHE A 213 12.51 -3.99 11.13
N PHE A 214 13.17 -3.06 10.44
CA PHE A 214 13.83 -1.92 11.09
C PHE A 214 12.84 -0.96 11.75
N LEU A 215 11.64 -0.80 11.19
CA LEU A 215 10.60 0.08 11.74
C LEU A 215 9.93 -0.51 12.98
N LEU A 216 9.85 -1.84 13.07
CA LEU A 216 9.29 -2.55 14.23
C LEU A 216 10.33 -2.84 15.31
N PHE A 217 11.63 -2.85 14.97
CA PHE A 217 12.72 -3.14 15.89
C PHE A 217 12.71 -2.30 17.18
N PRO A 218 12.46 -0.97 17.17
CA PRO A 218 12.39 -0.17 18.40
C PRO A 218 11.34 -0.65 19.40
N LEU A 219 10.23 -1.23 18.94
CA LEU A 219 9.19 -1.77 19.82
C LEU A 219 9.71 -2.99 20.61
N GLY A 220 10.55 -3.81 19.97
CA GLY A 220 11.23 -4.92 20.65
C GLY A 220 12.22 -4.43 21.70
N VAL A 221 13.02 -3.41 21.37
CA VAL A 221 13.95 -2.79 22.34
C VAL A 221 13.19 -2.21 23.52
N GLN A 222 12.12 -1.44 23.27
CA GLN A 222 11.27 -0.88 24.32
C GLN A 222 10.72 -1.98 25.24
N SER A 223 10.18 -3.07 24.67
CA SER A 223 9.63 -4.18 25.44
C SER A 223 10.68 -4.85 26.35
N LEU A 224 11.93 -4.99 25.87
CA LEU A 224 13.03 -5.52 26.67
C LEU A 224 13.41 -4.57 27.82
N LEU A 225 13.47 -3.26 27.55
CA LEU A 225 13.78 -2.25 28.58
C LEU A 225 12.71 -2.19 29.67
N GLU A 226 11.43 -2.23 29.30
CA GLU A 226 10.31 -2.22 30.25
C GLU A 226 10.26 -3.51 31.09
N LYS A 227 10.69 -4.65 30.53
CA LYS A 227 10.79 -5.91 31.27
C LYS A 227 11.90 -5.85 32.34
N ASN A 228 13.04 -5.25 32.02
CA ASN A 228 14.12 -5.01 33.00
C ASN A 228 13.71 -3.99 34.07
N GLY A 229 12.84 -3.02 33.76
CA GLY A 229 12.25 -2.10 34.74
C GLY A 229 11.17 -2.71 35.64
N ARG A 230 10.64 -3.88 35.28
CA ARG A 230 9.67 -4.66 36.09
C ARG A 230 10.32 -5.81 36.88
N THR A 231 11.62 -5.74 37.14
CA THR A 231 12.29 -6.66 38.07
C THR A 231 12.64 -5.89 39.35
N LEU A 232 12.15 -6.41 40.48
CA LEU A 232 12.21 -5.91 41.87
C LEU A 232 11.21 -4.82 42.27
N PHE A 233 9.95 -5.21 42.46
CA PHE A 233 9.25 -5.15 43.76
C PHE A 233 8.11 -6.18 43.79
#